data_AF-A0A497RLJ2-F1
#
_entry.id   AF-A0A497RLJ2-F1
#
_cell.length_a   1.000
_cell.length_b   1.000
_cell.length_c   1.000
_cell.angle_alpha   90.00
_cell.angle_beta   90.00
_cell.angle_gamma   90.00
#
_symmetry.space_group_name_H-M   'P 1'
#
loop_
_entity.id
_entity.type
_entity.pdbx_description
1 polymer ?
#
loop_
_entity_poly.entity_id
_entity_poly.type
_entity_poly.pdbx_seq_one_letter_code
_entity_poly.pdbx_strand_id
1 'polypeptide(L)' 'MNNELLLNENELKRCQKLIENSVKKIVAENGSKGVVLGLSGGVDSSVVLKLAYNSGTDVYALILPEESVT' A
#
# COMPACT_ATOMS: atom_id res chain seq x y z
N MET A 1 13.31 23.63 -7.60
CA MET A 1 13.64 22.20 -7.44
C MET A 1 13.36 21.52 -8.78
N ASN A 2 14.36 20.90 -9.39
CA ASN A 2 14.12 20.05 -10.55
C ASN A 2 13.43 18.79 -10.02
N ASN A 3 12.12 18.69 -10.27
CA ASN A 3 11.33 17.50 -9.95
C ASN A 3 11.52 16.44 -11.04
N GLU A 4 12.76 15.98 -11.24
CA GLU A 4 12.97 14.80 -12.07
C GLU A 4 12.49 13.57 -11.30
N LEU A 5 11.52 12.86 -11.87
CA LEU A 5 11.10 11.56 -11.37
C LEU A 5 12.26 10.59 -11.54
N LEU A 6 12.79 10.07 -10.42
CA LEU A 6 13.97 9.21 -10.39
C LEU A 6 13.76 7.82 -11.00
N LEU A 7 12.50 7.43 -11.26
CA LEU A 7 12.14 6.11 -11.77
C LEU A 7 11.44 6.25 -13.12
N ASN A 8 11.90 5.50 -14.12
CA ASN A 8 11.14 5.33 -15.35
C ASN A 8 9.95 4.38 -15.15
N GLU A 9 9.06 4.29 -16.14
CA GLU A 9 7.85 3.47 -16.04
C GLU A 9 8.12 1.98 -15.76
N ASN A 10 9.21 1.43 -16.31
CA ASN A 10 9.55 0.02 -16.12
C ASN A 10 10.05 -0.23 -14.70
N GLU A 11 10.86 0.68 -14.15
CA GLU A 11 11.32 0.62 -12.77
C GLU A 11 10.14 0.76 -11.80
N LEU A 12 9.21 1.68 -12.09
CA LEU A 12 8.01 1.85 -11.29
C LEU A 12 7.14 0.58 -11.29
N LYS A 13 6.90 -0.02 -12.46
CA LYS A 13 6.19 -1.31 -12.59
C LYS A 13 6.89 -2.44 -11.84
N ARG A 14 8.22 -2.47 -11.86
CA ARG A 14 9.01 -3.45 -11.11
C ARG A 14 8.83 -3.27 -9.61
N CYS A 15 8.94 -2.05 -9.09
CA CYS A 15 8.71 -1.75 -7.67
C CYS A 15 7.28 -2.12 -7.25
N GLN A 16 6.28 -1.74 -8.05
CA GLN A 16 4.88 -2.14 -7.83
C GLN A 16 4.75 -3.65 -7.68
N LYS A 17 5.28 -4.44 -8.62
CA LYS A 17 5.18 -5.91 -8.58
C LYS A 17 5.94 -6.52 -7.41
N LEU A 18 7.09 -5.98 -7.04
CA LEU A 18 7.84 -6.42 -5.86
C LEU A 18 7.01 -6.25 -4.59
N ILE A 19 6.36 -5.09 -4.42
CA ILE A 19 5.54 -4.80 -3.23
C ILE A 19 4.29 -5.69 -3.22
N GLU A 20 3.54 -5.76 -4.33
CA GLU A 20 2.35 -6.62 -4.46
C GLU A 20 2.67 -8.09 -4.10
N ASN A 21 3.76 -8.64 -4.65
CA ASN A 21 4.19 -10.01 -4.35
C ASN A 21 4.62 -10.20 -2.90
N SER A 22 5.27 -9.20 -2.31
CA SER A 22 5.72 -9.24 -0.92
C SER A 22 4.53 -9.26 0.04
N VAL A 23 3.51 -8.43 -0.19
CA VAL A 23 2.27 -8.43 0.60
C VAL A 23 1.61 -9.81 0.54
N LYS A 24 1.41 -10.35 -0.66
CA LYS A 24 0.81 -11.69 -0.84
C LYS A 24 1.60 -12.77 -0.11
N LYS A 25 2.93 -12.74 -0.22
CA LYS A 25 3.82 -13.71 0.43
C LYS A 25 3.70 -13.64 1.95
N ILE A 26 3.80 -12.45 2.53
CA ILE A 26 3.73 -12.26 3.99
C ILE A 26 2.38 -12.70 4.54
N VAL A 27 1.27 -12.39 3.86
CA VAL A 27 -0.07 -12.84 4.27
C VAL A 27 -0.15 -14.37 4.28
N ALA A 28 0.35 -15.03 3.23
CA ALA A 28 0.34 -16.49 3.12
C ALA A 28 1.25 -17.17 4.17
N GLU A 29 2.48 -16.67 4.36
CA GLU A 29 3.44 -17.24 5.32
C GLU A 29 2.96 -17.17 6.77
N ASN A 30 2.19 -16.14 7.11
CA ASN A 30 1.61 -16.00 8.45
C ASN A 30 0.27 -16.74 8.63
N GLY A 31 -0.28 -17.34 7.58
CA GLY A 31 -1.62 -17.93 7.62
C GLY A 31 -2.73 -16.90 7.87
N SER A 32 -2.47 -15.63 7.55
CA SER A 32 -3.42 -14.52 7.73
C SER A 32 -4.50 -14.57 6.65
N LYS A 33 -5.71 -14.10 6.98
CA LYS A 33 -6.83 -14.01 6.02
C LYS A 33 -6.71 -12.81 5.07
N GLY A 34 -5.95 -11.79 5.46
CA GLY A 34 -5.84 -10.53 4.74
C GLY A 34 -5.05 -9.50 5.54
N VAL A 35 -5.21 -8.23 5.19
CA VAL A 35 -4.54 -7.10 5.84
C VAL A 35 -5.55 -6.06 6.34
N VAL A 36 -5.17 -5.36 7.41
CA VAL A 36 -5.88 -4.18 7.93
C VAL A 36 -4.97 -2.97 7.78
N LEU A 37 -5.50 -1.86 7.26
CA LEU A 37 -4.74 -0.63 7.05
C LEU A 37 -5.50 0.62 7.51
N GLY A 38 -4.79 1.57 8.10
CA GLY A 38 -5.30 2.92 8.32
C GLY A 38 -5.25 3.74 7.03
N LEU A 39 -6.33 4.44 6.71
CA LEU A 39 -6.47 5.29 5.53
C LEU A 39 -6.67 6.75 5.99
N SER A 40 -5.64 7.57 5.79
CA SER A 40 -5.69 9.01 6.13
C SER A 40 -6.18 9.89 4.98
N GLY A 41 -6.28 9.34 3.77
CA GLY A 41 -6.50 10.10 2.54
C GLY A 41 -5.21 10.66 1.92
N GLY A 42 -4.07 10.54 2.60
CA GLY A 42 -2.76 10.88 2.05
C GLY A 42 -2.28 9.89 0.97
N VAL A 43 -1.34 10.34 0.13
CA VAL A 43 -0.81 9.55 -0.99
C VAL A 43 -0.21 8.23 -0.54
N ASP A 44 0.52 8.21 0.58
CA ASP A 44 1.17 7.00 1.09
C ASP A 44 0.15 5.92 1.43
N SER A 45 -0.85 6.24 2.24
CA SER A 45 -1.92 5.31 2.62
C SER A 45 -2.75 4.85 1.42
N SER A 46 -2.98 5.75 0.44
CA SER A 46 -3.74 5.44 -0.78
C SER A 46 -2.98 4.49 -1.71
N VAL A 47 -1.67 4.70 -1.85
CA VAL A 47 -0.79 3.82 -2.64
C VAL A 47 -0.69 2.44 -1.99
N VAL A 48 -0.48 2.39 -0.66
CA VAL A 48 -0.45 1.12 0.08
C VAL A 48 -1.77 0.37 -0.06
N LEU A 49 -2.92 1.04 0.08
CA LEU A 49 -4.24 0.44 -0.15
C LEU A 49 -4.33 -0.19 -1.55
N LYS A 50 -3.91 0.54 -2.59
CA LYS A 50 -3.99 0.04 -3.97
C LYS A 50 -3.06 -1.15 -4.21
N LEU A 51 -1.84 -1.12 -3.68
CA LEU A 51 -0.86 -2.21 -3.80
C LEU A 51 -1.31 -3.45 -3.03
N ALA A 52 -1.86 -3.27 -1.82
CA ALA A 52 -2.43 -4.35 -1.04
C ALA A 52 -3.61 -5.00 -1.78
N TYR A 53 -4.54 -4.21 -2.32
CA TYR A 53 -5.64 -4.73 -3.13
C TYR A 53 -5.14 -5.50 -4.36
N ASN A 54 -4.20 -4.93 -5.11
CA ASN A 54 -3.65 -5.57 -6.30
C ASN A 54 -2.83 -6.85 -6.00
N SER A 55 -2.35 -7.03 -4.78
CA SER A 55 -1.70 -8.29 -4.36
C SER A 55 -2.65 -9.49 -4.38
N GLY A 56 -3.97 -9.25 -4.44
CA GLY A 56 -5.00 -10.28 -4.39
C GLY A 56 -5.27 -10.81 -2.98
N THR A 57 -4.91 -10.05 -1.95
CA THR A 57 -5.24 -10.34 -0.55
C THR A 57 -6.52 -9.60 -0.17
N ASP A 58 -7.27 -10.11 0.83
CA ASP A 58 -8.40 -9.38 1.39
C ASP A 58 -7.88 -8.14 2.14
N VAL A 59 -8.54 -7.00 1.94
CA VAL A 59 -8.10 -5.72 2.50
C VAL A 59 -9.24 -5.05 3.25
N TYR A 60 -8.98 -4.68 4.50
CA TYR A 60 -9.87 -3.89 5.34
C TYR A 60 -9.21 -2.54 5.63
N ALA A 61 -9.87 -1.45 5.23
CA ALA A 61 -9.37 -0.09 5.44
C ALA A 61 -10.16 0.62 6.54
N LEU A 62 -9.47 1.35 7.42
CA LEU A 62 -10.04 2.13 8.51
C LEU A 62 -9.73 3.61 8.29
N ILE A 63 -10.75 4.44 8.16
CA ILE A 63 -10.59 5.90 8.27
C ILE A 63 -10.77 6.24 9.74
N LEU A 64 -9.75 6.87 10.33
CA LEU A 64 -9.69 7.20 11.76
C LEU A 64 -9.55 8.72 11.91
N PRO A 65 -10.64 9.49 11.74
CA PRO A 65 -10.60 10.93 11.86
C PRO A 65 -10.46 11.35 13.32
N GLU A 66 -9.71 12.43 13.56
CA GLU A 66 -9.60 13.09 14.85
C GLU A 66 -9.77 14.61 14.62
N GLU A 67 -10.61 15.26 15.43
CA GLU A 67 -10.83 16.71 15.37
C GLU A 67 -9.95 17.49 16.36
N SER A 68 -9.27 16.79 17.26
CA SER A 68 -8.45 17.37 18.32
C SER A 68 -6.98 17.45 17.89
N VAL A 69 -6.38 18.63 18.03
CA VAL A 69 -4.93 18.80 18.06
C VAL A 69 -4.61 18.98 19.55
N THR A 70 -3.82 18.08 20.12
CA THR A 70 -3.35 18.25 21.51
C THR A 70 -2.27 19.33 21.57
#